data_AF-A0A352PYH1-F1
#
_entry.id   AF-A0A352PYH1-F1
#
_cell.length_a   1.000
_cell.length_b   1.000
_cell.length_c   1.000
_cell.angle_alpha   90.00
_cell.angle_beta   90.00
_cell.angle_gamma   90.00
#
_symmetry.space_group_name_H-M   'P 1'
#
loop_
_entity.id
_entity.type
_entity.pdbx_description
1 polymer ?
#
loop_
_entity_poly.entity_id
_entity_poly.type
_entity_poly.pdbx_seq_one_letter_code
_entity_poly.pdbx_strand_id
1 'polypeptide(L)'
;MPTLKEKVATWAQSREGQFVPDGQCFALADQALRQSGAKSASDFGTVTKTAHYIWGTPVNILTVQRGDILQFEEYWAQQSAKVTEVRFPILGGLPETTIDPTFTLVYQYERPHHTAVVLQNLGQGAVLVAEQNVKSMYNDNDIIRMKVFLHRLQLFTSLWAYDTETFQEDGYHVIRYKTWKWEVGYQELKAYRPVPKGEQPTADNEGDSIFGSWG
;
A
#
# COMPACT_ATOMS: atom_id res chain seq x y z
N MET A 1 15.45 -25.46 12.67
CA MET A 1 14.11 -24.91 12.97
C MET A 1 13.98 -23.55 12.30
N PRO A 2 12.80 -23.16 11.80
CA PRO A 2 12.63 -21.85 11.18
C PRO A 2 12.91 -20.73 12.18
N THR A 3 13.59 -19.68 11.74
CA THR A 3 13.87 -18.48 12.54
C THR A 3 12.57 -17.73 12.84
N LEU A 4 12.58 -16.82 13.83
CA LEU A 4 11.41 -16.01 14.16
C LEU A 4 10.87 -15.24 12.93
N LYS A 5 11.77 -14.63 12.15
CA LYS A 5 11.40 -13.87 10.95
C LYS A 5 10.79 -14.74 9.86
N GLU A 6 11.33 -15.94 9.67
CA GLU A 6 10.76 -16.91 8.73
C GLU A 6 9.34 -17.32 9.14
N LYS A 7 9.08 -17.51 10.44
CA LYS A 7 7.73 -17.80 10.95
C LYS A 7 6.77 -16.65 10.66
N VAL A 8 7.18 -15.41 10.92
CA VAL A 8 6.36 -14.20 10.66
C VAL A 8 5.98 -14.10 9.20
N ALA A 9 6.96 -14.18 8.29
CA ALA A 9 6.69 -14.09 6.86
C ALA A 9 5.87 -15.27 6.32
N THR A 10 6.14 -16.48 6.81
CA THR A 10 5.38 -17.68 6.41
C THR A 10 3.92 -17.59 6.86
N TRP A 11 3.69 -17.09 8.08
CA TRP A 11 2.34 -16.84 8.57
C TRP A 11 1.62 -15.82 7.68
N ALA A 12 2.23 -14.66 7.41
CA ALA A 12 1.62 -13.63 6.58
C ALA A 12 1.34 -14.12 5.15
N GLN A 13 2.29 -14.85 4.55
CA GLN A 13 2.13 -15.46 3.23
C GLN A 13 1.01 -16.50 3.18
N SER A 14 0.84 -17.31 4.23
CA SER A 14 -0.23 -18.31 4.29
C SER A 14 -1.65 -17.72 4.34
N ARG A 15 -1.75 -16.40 4.54
CA ARG A 15 -3.00 -15.64 4.59
C ARG A 15 -3.30 -14.89 3.30
N GLU A 16 -2.52 -15.09 2.23
CA GLU A 16 -2.81 -14.50 0.93
C GLU A 16 -4.26 -14.79 0.48
N GLY A 17 -4.95 -13.75 0.00
CA GLY A 17 -6.35 -13.85 -0.43
C GLY A 17 -7.35 -14.07 0.72
N GLN A 18 -6.89 -14.17 1.97
CA GLN A 18 -7.74 -14.26 3.15
C GLN A 18 -7.93 -12.87 3.78
N PHE A 19 -8.98 -12.76 4.58
CA PHE A 19 -9.25 -11.63 5.45
C PHE A 19 -8.74 -11.97 6.86
N VAL A 20 -7.86 -11.13 7.41
CA VAL A 20 -7.54 -11.17 8.84
C VAL A 20 -8.58 -10.31 9.59
N PRO A 21 -9.24 -10.85 10.65
CA PRO A 21 -10.22 -10.13 11.45
C PRO A 21 -9.76 -8.73 11.89
N ASP A 22 -10.73 -7.81 12.01
CA ASP A 22 -10.58 -6.36 12.15
C ASP A 22 -10.18 -5.60 10.87
N GLY A 23 -9.83 -6.32 9.79
CA GLY A 23 -9.76 -5.73 8.45
C GLY A 23 -8.63 -4.73 8.23
N GLN A 24 -7.79 -4.45 9.23
CA GLN A 24 -6.78 -3.39 9.16
C GLN A 24 -5.39 -3.91 8.84
N CYS A 25 -4.58 -3.05 8.22
CA CYS A 25 -3.14 -3.26 8.02
C CYS A 25 -2.40 -3.57 9.33
N PHE A 26 -2.81 -2.95 10.44
CA PHE A 26 -2.30 -3.25 11.79
C PHE A 26 -2.53 -4.71 12.20
N ALA A 27 -3.74 -5.24 11.98
CA ALA A 27 -4.13 -6.57 12.45
C ALA A 27 -3.31 -7.68 11.78
N LEU A 28 -2.96 -7.49 10.49
CA LEU A 28 -2.07 -8.38 9.77
C LEU A 28 -0.70 -8.50 10.45
N ALA A 29 -0.07 -7.36 10.73
CA ALA A 29 1.26 -7.33 11.36
C ALA A 29 1.22 -7.85 12.81
N ASP A 30 0.23 -7.42 13.60
CA ASP A 30 0.07 -7.87 15.00
C ASP A 30 -0.10 -9.39 15.09
N GLN A 31 -0.99 -9.96 14.26
CA GLN A 31 -1.21 -11.40 14.27
C GLN A 31 0.00 -12.18 13.72
N ALA A 32 0.66 -11.69 12.67
CA ALA A 32 1.87 -12.34 12.14
C ALA A 32 2.97 -12.44 13.21
N LEU A 33 3.17 -11.37 13.99
CA LEU A 33 4.13 -11.33 15.09
C LEU A 33 3.72 -12.25 16.24
N ARG A 34 2.50 -12.10 16.75
CA ARG A 34 2.02 -12.87 17.92
C ARG A 34 1.99 -14.37 17.66
N GLN A 35 1.48 -14.79 16.50
CA GLN A 35 1.37 -16.20 16.13
C GLN A 35 2.75 -16.84 15.90
N SER A 36 3.77 -16.02 15.67
CA SER A 36 5.16 -16.46 15.51
C SER A 36 5.96 -16.48 16.81
N GLY A 37 5.39 -15.96 17.91
CA GLY A 37 6.06 -15.83 19.20
C GLY A 37 6.91 -14.56 19.35
N ALA A 38 6.67 -13.55 18.51
CA ALA A 38 7.28 -12.22 18.64
C ALA A 38 6.44 -11.29 19.54
N LYS A 39 7.08 -10.23 20.03
CA LYS A 39 6.41 -9.02 20.50
C LYS A 39 5.72 -8.30 19.33
N SER A 40 4.67 -7.56 19.65
CA SER A 40 3.92 -6.69 18.74
C SER A 40 3.86 -5.25 19.28
N ALA A 41 3.29 -4.32 18.52
CA ALA A 41 3.22 -2.90 18.87
C ALA A 41 2.73 -2.61 20.30
N SER A 42 1.74 -3.35 20.79
CA SER A 42 1.22 -3.18 22.15
C SER A 42 2.22 -3.53 23.27
N ASP A 43 3.26 -4.31 22.95
CA ASP A 43 4.28 -4.73 23.90
C ASP A 43 5.37 -3.65 24.07
N PHE A 44 5.39 -2.63 23.19
CA PHE A 44 6.32 -1.51 23.22
C PHE A 44 5.66 -0.18 23.59
N GLY A 45 4.33 -0.10 23.54
CA GLY A 45 3.60 1.12 23.89
C GLY A 45 2.10 1.01 23.67
N THR A 46 1.39 2.12 23.87
CA THR A 46 -0.06 2.18 23.65
C THR A 46 -0.37 2.24 22.15
N VAL A 47 -1.22 1.32 21.69
CA VAL A 47 -1.71 1.30 20.31
C VAL A 47 -2.95 2.20 20.21
N THR A 48 -2.82 3.31 19.48
CA THR A 48 -3.93 4.19 19.11
C THR A 48 -3.91 4.42 17.60
N LYS A 49 -5.01 4.87 17.01
CA LYS A 49 -5.12 5.11 15.55
C LYS A 49 -4.04 6.05 15.00
N THR A 50 -3.43 6.89 15.84
CA THR A 50 -2.43 7.90 15.44
C THR A 50 -1.06 7.64 16.04
N ALA A 51 -0.87 6.60 16.86
CA ALA A 51 0.42 6.31 17.46
C ALA A 51 1.45 5.86 16.43
N HIS A 52 2.68 6.37 16.53
CA HIS A 52 3.82 5.86 15.78
C HIS A 52 4.23 4.52 16.40
N TYR A 53 3.80 3.42 15.79
CA TYR A 53 4.03 2.10 16.37
C TYR A 53 5.51 1.70 16.30
N ILE A 54 5.97 0.99 17.32
CA ILE A 54 7.25 0.29 17.32
C ILE A 54 6.94 -1.19 17.21
N TRP A 55 7.45 -1.86 16.17
CA TRP A 55 7.16 -3.28 15.93
C TRP A 55 8.29 -4.22 16.37
N GLY A 56 9.44 -3.67 16.76
CA GLY A 56 10.62 -4.44 17.15
C GLY A 56 11.90 -3.60 17.11
N THR A 57 13.03 -4.22 16.80
CA THR A 57 14.32 -3.52 16.67
C THR A 57 14.38 -2.77 15.34
N PRO A 58 14.65 -1.45 15.31
CA PRO A 58 14.77 -0.71 14.06
C PRO A 58 15.85 -1.29 13.14
N VAL A 59 15.60 -1.29 11.83
CA VAL A 59 16.56 -1.73 10.82
C VAL A 59 16.55 -0.78 9.62
N ASN A 60 17.68 -0.69 8.92
CA ASN A 60 17.75 0.10 7.70
C ASN A 60 16.90 -0.57 6.59
N ILE A 61 16.06 0.22 5.92
CA ILE A 61 15.16 -0.24 4.85
C ILE A 61 15.89 -1.00 3.73
N LEU A 62 17.12 -0.61 3.38
CA LEU A 62 17.92 -1.26 2.35
C LEU A 62 18.39 -2.65 2.76
N THR A 63 18.38 -2.94 4.07
CA THR A 63 18.85 -4.19 4.68
C THR A 63 17.73 -5.05 5.24
N VAL A 64 16.46 -4.69 4.96
CA VAL A 64 15.32 -5.47 5.44
C VAL A 64 15.38 -6.89 4.94
N GLN A 65 14.89 -7.78 5.78
CA GLN A 65 14.88 -9.20 5.55
C GLN A 65 13.44 -9.70 5.56
N ARG A 66 13.24 -10.87 4.97
CA ARG A 66 11.96 -11.58 5.06
C ARG A 66 11.56 -11.71 6.53
N GLY A 67 10.36 -11.25 6.86
CA GLY A 67 9.76 -11.24 8.20
C GLY A 67 9.91 -9.92 8.95
N ASP A 68 10.72 -8.98 8.46
CA ASP A 68 10.74 -7.61 9.00
C ASP A 68 9.39 -6.91 8.70
N ILE A 69 9.04 -5.91 9.51
CA ILE A 69 7.79 -5.14 9.43
C ILE A 69 8.10 -3.75 8.89
N LEU A 70 7.31 -3.30 7.91
CA LEU A 70 7.37 -1.93 7.39
C LEU A 70 6.22 -1.11 7.93
N GLN A 71 6.52 0.10 8.38
CA GLN A 71 5.56 1.11 8.78
C GLN A 71 5.67 2.33 7.89
N PHE A 72 4.57 2.68 7.25
CA PHE A 72 4.41 3.88 6.45
C PHE A 72 3.70 4.92 7.30
N GLU A 73 4.37 6.02 7.61
CA GLU A 73 3.80 7.12 8.39
C GLU A 73 3.24 8.18 7.45
N GLU A 74 2.11 8.77 7.85
CA GLU A 74 1.35 9.73 7.04
C GLU A 74 1.04 9.18 5.63
N TYR A 75 0.53 7.94 5.61
CA TYR A 75 0.22 7.25 4.37
C TYR A 75 -0.94 7.92 3.65
N TRP A 76 -0.76 8.19 2.36
CA TRP A 76 -1.82 8.71 1.51
C TRP A 76 -1.92 7.91 0.21
N ALA A 77 -3.12 7.86 -0.35
CA ALA A 77 -3.42 7.32 -1.66
C ALA A 77 -4.29 8.31 -2.43
N GLN A 78 -3.95 8.55 -3.68
CA GLN A 78 -4.72 9.38 -4.59
C GLN A 78 -5.07 8.59 -5.84
N GLN A 79 -6.35 8.52 -6.17
CA GLN A 79 -6.82 8.03 -7.45
C GLN A 79 -7.28 9.22 -8.27
N SER A 80 -6.73 9.36 -9.47
CA SER A 80 -7.22 10.31 -10.47
C SER A 80 -7.76 9.58 -11.69
N ALA A 81 -8.86 10.07 -12.26
CA ALA A 81 -9.45 9.52 -13.48
C ALA A 81 -9.62 10.64 -14.50
N LYS A 82 -9.04 10.47 -15.68
CA LYS A 82 -9.27 11.33 -16.85
C LYS A 82 -10.29 10.64 -17.74
N VAL A 83 -11.43 11.29 -17.97
CA VAL A 83 -12.47 10.76 -18.86
C VAL A 83 -12.56 11.62 -20.12
N THR A 84 -12.65 10.99 -21.28
CA THR A 84 -12.86 11.65 -22.57
C THR A 84 -13.99 10.92 -23.29
N GLU A 85 -15.04 11.64 -23.66
CA GLU A 85 -16.14 11.08 -24.44
C GLU A 85 -16.08 11.59 -25.87
N VAL A 86 -16.34 10.68 -26.81
CA VAL A 86 -16.46 10.97 -28.24
C VAL A 86 -17.86 10.52 -28.65
N ARG A 87 -18.67 11.48 -29.10
CA ARG A 87 -20.06 11.23 -29.50
C ARG A 87 -20.20 11.19 -31.02
N PHE A 88 -21.01 10.27 -31.54
CA PHE A 88 -21.37 10.14 -32.95
C PHE A 88 -22.90 10.07 -33.10
N PRO A 89 -23.54 10.87 -33.96
CA PRO A 89 -24.99 10.79 -34.13
C PRO A 89 -25.41 9.43 -34.74
N ILE A 90 -26.46 8.81 -34.19
CA ILE A 90 -26.94 7.47 -34.63
C ILE A 90 -27.57 7.53 -36.04
N LEU A 91 -28.19 8.66 -36.41
CA LEU A 91 -28.97 8.82 -37.64
C LEU A 91 -28.16 9.35 -38.83
N GLY A 92 -26.97 8.81 -39.08
CA GLY A 92 -26.23 8.97 -40.35
C GLY A 92 -25.90 10.41 -40.77
N GLY A 93 -25.98 11.37 -39.84
CA GLY A 93 -25.53 12.74 -40.05
C GLY A 93 -24.00 12.82 -40.18
N LEU A 94 -23.49 13.96 -40.66
CA LEU A 94 -22.05 14.24 -40.63
C LEU A 94 -21.53 13.99 -39.20
N PRO A 95 -20.34 13.40 -39.02
CA PRO A 95 -19.79 13.16 -37.70
C PRO A 95 -19.56 14.49 -36.99
N GLU A 96 -20.54 14.91 -36.19
CA GLU A 96 -20.33 15.96 -35.22
C GLU A 96 -19.60 15.31 -34.05
N THR A 97 -18.27 15.26 -34.18
CA THR A 97 -17.41 14.79 -33.11
C THR A 97 -17.42 15.84 -32.01
N THR A 98 -18.39 15.73 -31.10
CA THR A 98 -18.34 16.45 -29.84
C THR A 98 -17.38 15.71 -28.93
N ILE A 99 -16.23 16.34 -28.66
CA ILE A 99 -15.33 15.93 -27.59
C ILE A 99 -15.82 16.63 -26.33
N ASP A 100 -16.46 15.89 -25.44
CA ASP A 100 -16.88 16.46 -24.16
C ASP A 100 -15.66 16.81 -23.30
N PRO A 101 -15.77 17.82 -22.42
CA PRO A 101 -14.66 18.28 -21.60
C PRO A 101 -14.07 17.11 -20.83
N THR A 102 -12.75 17.04 -20.89
CA THR A 102 -12.00 16.16 -20.00
C THR A 102 -12.30 16.57 -18.56
N PHE A 103 -12.96 15.71 -17.80
CA PHE A 103 -13.07 15.90 -16.36
C PHE A 103 -12.08 15.00 -15.64
N THR A 104 -11.54 15.52 -14.54
CA THR A 104 -10.63 14.78 -13.65
C THR A 104 -11.39 14.47 -12.37
N LEU A 105 -11.64 13.18 -12.10
CA LEU A 105 -12.10 12.74 -10.78
C LEU A 105 -10.87 12.53 -9.90
N VAL A 106 -10.85 13.08 -8.69
CA VAL A 106 -9.77 12.84 -7.72
C VAL A 106 -10.37 12.30 -6.43
N TYR A 107 -9.97 11.10 -6.04
CA TYR A 107 -10.27 10.51 -4.74
C TYR A 107 -9.00 10.48 -3.91
N GLN A 108 -9.00 11.19 -2.79
CA GLN A 108 -7.89 11.17 -1.83
C GLN A 108 -8.28 10.36 -0.61
N TYR A 109 -7.30 9.64 -0.10
CA TYR A 109 -7.45 8.81 1.06
C TYR A 109 -6.19 8.90 1.92
N GLU A 110 -6.36 9.25 3.18
CA GLU A 110 -5.26 9.41 4.14
C GLU A 110 -5.45 8.45 5.31
N ARG A 111 -4.34 7.86 5.77
CA ARG A 111 -4.25 7.15 7.04
C ARG A 111 -3.06 7.71 7.81
N PRO A 112 -3.20 7.87 9.14
CA PRO A 112 -2.04 8.19 9.98
C PRO A 112 -0.91 7.18 9.77
N HIS A 113 -1.24 5.89 9.61
CA HIS A 113 -0.26 4.80 9.48
C HIS A 113 -0.75 3.70 8.53
N HIS A 114 0.17 3.10 7.79
CA HIS A 114 -0.02 1.83 7.07
C HIS A 114 1.10 0.85 7.42
N THR A 115 0.85 -0.45 7.31
CA THR A 115 1.80 -1.47 7.77
C THR A 115 1.81 -2.67 6.84
N ALA A 116 2.99 -3.23 6.61
CA ALA A 116 3.18 -4.41 5.77
C ALA A 116 4.26 -5.35 6.33
N VAL A 117 4.19 -6.63 5.98
CA VAL A 117 5.18 -7.65 6.33
C VAL A 117 6.08 -7.92 5.12
N VAL A 118 7.40 -7.85 5.28
CA VAL A 118 8.36 -8.15 4.21
C VAL A 118 8.36 -9.64 3.91
N LEU A 119 8.03 -10.02 2.68
CA LEU A 119 8.13 -11.40 2.18
C LEU A 119 9.48 -11.65 1.52
N GLN A 120 10.04 -10.66 0.83
CA GLN A 120 11.33 -10.79 0.15
C GLN A 120 11.97 -9.42 -0.06
N ASN A 121 13.28 -9.32 0.15
CA ASN A 121 14.06 -8.17 -0.33
C ASN A 121 14.57 -8.50 -1.74
N LEU A 122 14.16 -7.70 -2.72
CA LEU A 122 14.49 -7.88 -4.14
C LEU A 122 15.73 -7.05 -4.54
N GLY A 123 16.32 -6.29 -3.60
CA GLY A 123 17.46 -5.43 -3.83
C GLY A 123 17.08 -4.08 -4.46
N GLN A 124 18.02 -3.14 -4.47
CA GLN A 124 17.84 -1.80 -5.07
C GLN A 124 16.65 -1.00 -4.51
N GLY A 125 16.26 -1.28 -3.25
CA GLY A 125 15.09 -0.68 -2.61
C GLY A 125 13.76 -1.34 -2.99
N ALA A 126 13.77 -2.41 -3.78
CA ALA A 126 12.58 -3.19 -4.09
C ALA A 126 12.35 -4.28 -3.03
N VAL A 127 11.13 -4.40 -2.51
CA VAL A 127 10.74 -5.42 -1.52
C VAL A 127 9.36 -5.96 -1.85
N LEU A 128 9.19 -7.28 -1.82
CA LEU A 128 7.89 -7.92 -1.86
C LEU A 128 7.30 -7.89 -0.45
N VAL A 129 6.07 -7.41 -0.30
CA VAL A 129 5.38 -7.30 0.99
C VAL A 129 4.00 -7.95 0.95
N ALA A 130 3.57 -8.46 2.10
CA ALA A 130 2.17 -8.78 2.38
C ALA A 130 1.53 -7.62 3.15
N GLU A 131 0.43 -7.09 2.62
CA GLU A 131 -0.31 -5.99 3.22
C GLU A 131 -1.82 -6.23 3.11
N GLN A 132 -2.60 -5.62 4.00
CA GLN A 132 -4.06 -5.66 3.97
C GLN A 132 -4.60 -4.23 3.98
N ASN A 133 -5.80 -4.06 3.44
CA ASN A 133 -6.54 -2.79 3.49
C ASN A 133 -5.86 -1.63 2.76
N VAL A 134 -5.21 -1.96 1.64
CA VAL A 134 -4.84 -0.94 0.66
C VAL A 134 -6.00 -0.78 -0.31
N LYS A 135 -6.74 0.31 -0.15
CA LYS A 135 -7.78 0.72 -1.10
C LYS A 135 -7.17 0.81 -2.50
N SER A 136 -7.70 0.03 -3.44
CA SER A 136 -7.23 0.01 -4.83
C SER A 136 -8.39 0.20 -5.79
N MET A 137 -8.08 0.67 -7.00
CA MET A 137 -9.01 1.01 -8.09
C MET A 137 -10.09 -0.03 -8.44
N TYR A 138 -9.91 -1.31 -8.09
CA TYR A 138 -10.79 -2.38 -8.53
C TYR A 138 -11.67 -3.00 -7.45
N ASN A 139 -11.41 -2.77 -6.16
CA ASN A 139 -12.22 -3.33 -5.07
C ASN A 139 -11.78 -2.74 -3.73
N ASP A 140 -12.76 -2.41 -2.90
CA ASP A 140 -12.66 -2.03 -1.47
C ASP A 140 -12.28 -3.22 -0.56
N ASN A 141 -11.59 -4.24 -1.09
CA ASN A 141 -11.50 -5.50 -0.37
C ASN A 141 -10.36 -5.47 0.66
N ASP A 142 -10.76 -5.65 1.92
CA ASP A 142 -9.96 -5.90 3.11
C ASP A 142 -9.11 -7.20 3.06
N ILE A 143 -8.73 -7.67 1.88
CA ILE A 143 -7.97 -8.91 1.71
C ILE A 143 -6.45 -8.64 1.65
N ILE A 144 -5.67 -9.63 2.05
CA ILE A 144 -4.21 -9.56 1.98
C ILE A 144 -3.76 -9.69 0.53
N ARG A 145 -2.92 -8.75 0.10
CA ARG A 145 -2.28 -8.75 -1.22
C ARG A 145 -0.77 -8.77 -1.07
N MET A 146 -0.13 -9.47 -1.99
CA MET A 146 1.32 -9.37 -2.19
C MET A 146 1.61 -8.29 -3.21
N LYS A 147 2.49 -7.35 -2.86
CA LYS A 147 2.92 -6.29 -3.78
C LYS A 147 4.42 -6.09 -3.73
N VAL A 148 4.98 -5.77 -4.88
CA VAL A 148 6.34 -5.23 -4.97
C VAL A 148 6.27 -3.75 -4.62
N PHE A 149 6.99 -3.37 -3.58
CA PHE A 149 7.19 -2.00 -3.14
C PHE A 149 8.57 -1.53 -3.58
N LEU A 150 8.69 -0.30 -4.09
CA LEU A 150 9.93 0.29 -4.58
C LEU A 150 10.28 1.54 -3.76
N HIS A 151 11.40 1.50 -3.03
CA HIS A 151 11.86 2.59 -2.16
C HIS A 151 12.73 3.64 -2.89
N ARG A 152 13.47 3.26 -3.94
CA ARG A 152 14.46 4.16 -4.62
C ARG A 152 13.87 5.16 -5.62
N LEU A 153 12.56 5.17 -5.82
CA LEU A 153 11.86 6.21 -6.55
C LEU A 153 10.98 6.95 -5.55
N GLN A 154 11.32 8.22 -5.30
CA GLN A 154 10.55 9.09 -4.42
C GLN A 154 9.05 9.00 -4.76
N LEU A 155 8.27 8.63 -3.73
CA LEU A 155 6.93 9.11 -3.38
C LEU A 155 5.71 8.69 -4.20
N PHE A 156 5.81 7.85 -5.23
CA PHE A 156 4.61 7.27 -5.86
C PHE A 156 4.89 6.02 -6.69
N THR A 157 4.09 4.97 -6.48
CA THR A 157 3.86 3.97 -7.53
C THR A 157 2.67 4.42 -8.35
N SER A 158 2.88 4.75 -9.63
CA SER A 158 1.79 5.10 -10.55
C SER A 158 1.34 3.89 -11.35
N LEU A 159 0.11 3.41 -11.14
CA LEU A 159 -0.51 2.42 -12.02
C LEU A 159 -1.48 3.12 -12.96
N TRP A 160 -1.31 2.88 -14.27
CA TRP A 160 -2.20 3.34 -15.31
C TRP A 160 -3.13 2.21 -15.73
N ALA A 161 -4.43 2.48 -15.78
CA ALA A 161 -5.42 1.57 -16.35
C ALA A 161 -6.25 2.32 -17.39
N TYR A 162 -6.55 1.63 -18.49
CA TYR A 162 -7.34 2.16 -19.60
C TYR A 162 -8.61 1.34 -19.71
N ASP A 163 -9.74 2.04 -19.80
CA ASP A 163 -11.04 1.43 -20.03
C ASP A 163 -11.74 2.18 -21.16
N THR A 164 -12.43 1.42 -22.01
CA THR A 164 -13.19 1.96 -23.15
C THR A 164 -14.59 1.39 -23.10
N GLU A 165 -15.55 2.26 -22.83
CA GLU A 165 -16.97 1.91 -22.83
C GLU A 165 -17.60 2.44 -24.11
N THR A 166 -18.48 1.63 -24.72
CA THR A 166 -19.31 2.08 -25.85
C THR A 166 -20.77 1.88 -25.47
N PHE A 167 -21.56 2.95 -25.56
CA PHE A 167 -22.99 2.92 -25.23
C PHE A 167 -23.76 3.90 -26.12
N GLN A 168 -25.10 3.85 -26.05
CA GLN A 168 -25.96 4.83 -26.71
C GLN A 168 -26.59 5.74 -25.66
N GLU A 169 -26.55 7.04 -25.89
CA GLU A 169 -27.12 8.07 -25.01
C GLU A 169 -27.64 9.23 -25.86
N ASP A 170 -28.86 9.70 -25.60
CA ASP A 170 -29.46 10.90 -26.21
C ASP A 170 -29.36 11.00 -27.75
N GLY A 171 -29.47 9.86 -28.47
CA GLY A 171 -29.38 9.82 -29.93
C GLY A 171 -27.96 9.72 -30.50
N TYR A 172 -26.96 9.49 -29.65
CA TYR A 172 -25.56 9.31 -30.01
C TYR A 172 -25.05 7.92 -29.68
N HIS A 173 -24.15 7.39 -30.50
CA HIS A 173 -23.15 6.42 -30.09
C HIS A 173 -22.05 7.16 -29.33
N VAL A 174 -21.77 6.77 -28.10
CA VAL A 174 -20.75 7.37 -27.25
C VAL A 174 -19.63 6.37 -27.06
N ILE A 175 -18.40 6.80 -27.32
CA ILE A 175 -17.18 6.09 -26.94
C ILE A 175 -16.55 6.87 -25.79
N ARG A 176 -16.49 6.26 -24.61
CA ARG A 176 -15.90 6.85 -23.41
C ARG A 176 -14.56 6.20 -23.12
N TYR A 177 -13.50 6.97 -23.18
CA TYR A 177 -12.16 6.60 -22.75
C TYR A 177 -11.97 7.03 -21.30
N LYS A 178 -11.65 6.09 -20.40
CA LYS A 178 -11.27 6.37 -19.02
C LYS A 178 -9.81 5.99 -18.83
N THR A 179 -9.01 6.94 -18.37
CA THR A 179 -7.63 6.70 -17.95
C THR A 179 -7.55 6.91 -16.45
N TRP A 180 -7.16 5.88 -15.72
CA TRP A 180 -6.96 5.95 -14.28
C TRP A 180 -5.49 6.07 -13.97
N LYS A 181 -5.14 6.92 -12.99
CA LYS A 181 -3.82 7.02 -12.39
C LYS A 181 -3.98 6.88 -10.89
N TRP A 182 -3.33 5.87 -10.31
CA TRP A 182 -3.31 5.66 -8.87
C TRP A 182 -1.92 5.99 -8.33
N GLU A 183 -1.85 6.79 -7.28
CA GLU A 183 -0.63 7.24 -6.62
C GLU A 183 -0.72 6.92 -5.13
N VAL A 184 0.41 6.56 -4.52
CA VAL A 184 0.52 6.33 -3.09
C VAL A 184 1.80 6.91 -2.55
N GLY A 185 1.72 7.57 -1.41
CA GLY A 185 2.89 8.11 -0.74
C GLY A 185 2.79 7.99 0.77
N TYR A 186 3.85 8.43 1.42
CA TYR A 186 4.05 8.42 2.86
C TYR A 186 5.13 9.46 3.17
N GLN A 187 5.13 10.01 4.37
CA GLN A 187 6.16 10.96 4.80
C GLN A 187 7.43 10.22 5.23
N GLU A 188 7.27 9.14 6.00
CA GLU A 188 8.38 8.35 6.52
C GLU A 188 8.11 6.85 6.36
N LEU A 189 9.17 6.09 6.06
CA LEU A 189 9.15 4.63 6.04
C LEU A 189 10.12 4.09 7.07
N LYS A 190 9.58 3.45 8.09
CA LYS A 190 10.34 2.77 9.14
C LYS A 190 10.29 1.27 8.94
N ALA A 191 11.37 0.58 9.31
CA ALA A 191 11.45 -0.88 9.24
C ALA A 191 11.91 -1.46 10.58
N TYR A 192 11.31 -2.59 10.96
CA TYR A 192 11.54 -3.23 12.25
C TYR A 192 11.77 -4.73 12.11
N ARG A 193 12.73 -5.24 12.86
CA ARG A 193 12.99 -6.66 13.02
C ARG A 193 12.21 -7.23 14.21
N PRO A 194 11.48 -8.35 14.03
CA PRO A 194 10.75 -9.00 15.12
C PRO A 194 11.64 -9.33 16.32
N VAL A 195 11.14 -9.00 17.51
CA VAL A 195 11.80 -9.31 18.79
C VAL A 195 11.08 -10.50 19.44
N PRO A 196 11.78 -11.56 19.89
CA PRO A 196 11.15 -12.68 20.58
C PRO A 196 10.39 -12.26 21.84
N LYS A 197 9.29 -12.95 22.13
CA LYS A 197 8.57 -12.77 23.39
C LYS A 197 9.49 -13.17 24.55
N GLY A 198 9.75 -12.22 25.46
CA GLY A 198 10.65 -12.39 26.61
C GLY A 198 12.00 -11.67 26.48
N GLU A 199 12.33 -11.11 25.31
CA GLU A 199 13.55 -10.34 25.10
C GLU A 199 13.27 -8.83 25.03
N GLN A 200 14.21 -8.01 25.48
CA GLN A 200 14.17 -6.57 25.25
C GLN A 200 14.74 -6.26 23.86
N PRO A 201 14.19 -5.27 23.12
CA PRO A 201 14.82 -4.80 21.90
C PRO A 201 16.23 -4.32 22.23
N THR A 202 17.23 -4.75 21.46
CA THR A 202 18.60 -4.22 21.56
C THR A 202 18.56 -2.73 21.24
N ALA A 203 19.01 -1.89 22.18
CA ALA A 203 19.06 -0.44 22.07
C ALA A 203 20.21 -0.01 21.15
N ASP A 204 20.08 -0.32 19.87
CA ASP A 204 21.15 -0.16 18.91
C ASP A 204 20.52 0.32 17.60
N ASN A 205 20.66 1.63 17.38
CA ASN A 205 20.16 2.41 16.24
C ASN A 205 18.72 2.88 16.41
N GLU A 206 18.57 4.06 17.02
CA GLU A 206 17.67 5.06 16.43
C GLU A 206 17.93 5.00 14.92
N GLY A 207 16.94 4.52 14.15
CA GLY A 207 17.08 4.44 12.72
C GLY A 207 17.50 5.80 12.22
N ASP A 208 18.65 5.88 11.55
CA ASP A 208 19.07 7.08 10.84
C ASP A 208 17.88 7.58 10.03
N SER A 209 17.26 8.64 10.53
CA SER A 209 16.30 9.42 9.77
C SER A 209 17.12 10.03 8.64
N ILE A 210 16.98 9.46 7.45
CA ILE A 210 17.74 9.87 6.26
C ILE A 210 17.31 11.25 5.71
N PHE A 211 16.47 11.98 6.45
CA PHE A 211 16.18 13.38 6.16
C PHE A 211 17.16 14.28 6.92
N GLY A 212 18.38 14.33 6.38
CA GLY A 212 19.24 15.49 6.59
C GLY A 212 18.47 16.75 6.20
N SER A 213 18.46 17.71 7.13
CA SER A 213 17.99 19.07 6.91
C SER A 213 18.55 19.63 5.60
N TRP A 214 17.68 19.96 4.66
CA TRP A 214 18.01 20.92 3.62
C TRP A 214 17.65 22.29 4.18
N GLY A 215 18.68 23.11 4.42
CA GLY A 215 18.56 24.52 4.74
C GLY A 215 18.15 25.37 3.54
#